data_AF-A0A7W9XM40-F1
#
_entry.id   AF-A0A7W9XM40-F1
#
_cell.length_a   1.000
_cell.length_b   1.000
_cell.length_c   1.000
_cell.angle_alpha   90.00
_cell.angle_beta   90.00
_cell.angle_gamma   90.00
#
_symmetry.space_group_name_H-M   'P 1'
#
loop_
_entity.id
_entity.type
_entity.pdbx_description
1 polymer ?
#
loop_
_entity_poly.entity_id
_entity_poly.type
_entity_poly.pdbx_seq_one_letter_code
_entity_poly.pdbx_strand_id
1 'polypeptide(L)'
;MKRRIALGLSGTCLIILCSSWGFFAHYRINRLAVFTLPKAMAGFYKNNIGFITQHAVSADKRRYVDSLEAPRHFFDADHYGKKPFAAMPQKWADAAAKYSADTLDKYGTVPWTIQYQYYKLVRAFKAHDTTAILNTSANLGHYIADAHVPLHLTQNYNGQLSNQTGIHALWESRIPELSGNRYNYFVGKARYIENPLAEAFKICRFSFKSVDTVLRFERLLNKTFPADKKYSQVLHGKKMISDYSEAYCLAYQKMLRGMVERQMRASILSVGSFWYSAWVDAGQPDLNKLIAQPINTDEQHNLQREEALYKTGKCTYQVTK
;
A
#
# COMPACT_ATOMS: atom_id res chain seq x y z
N MET A 1 50.89 -35.17 10.97
CA MET A 1 49.54 -35.74 10.77
C MET A 1 48.47 -34.77 11.29
N LYS A 2 47.67 -34.25 10.34
CA LYS A 2 46.32 -33.62 10.43
C LYS A 2 45.90 -32.87 11.72
N ARG A 3 46.00 -31.53 11.69
CA ARG A 3 45.13 -30.62 12.46
C ARG A 3 43.74 -30.62 11.81
N ARG A 4 42.70 -30.96 12.57
CA ARG A 4 41.29 -30.83 12.14
C ARG A 4 40.83 -29.40 12.45
N ILE A 5 40.64 -28.60 11.41
CA ILE A 5 39.93 -27.32 11.51
C ILE A 5 38.44 -27.64 11.32
N ALA A 6 37.66 -27.45 12.37
CA ALA A 6 36.21 -27.44 12.28
C ALA A 6 35.79 -26.09 11.67
N LEU A 7 35.38 -26.11 10.40
CA LEU A 7 34.66 -24.99 9.79
C LEU A 7 33.17 -25.24 9.98
N GLY A 8 32.62 -24.63 11.02
CA GLY A 8 31.19 -24.37 11.10
C GLY A 8 30.83 -23.28 10.11
N LEU A 9 29.94 -23.59 9.16
CA LEU A 9 29.16 -22.57 8.48
C LEU A 9 27.70 -22.80 8.86
N SER A 10 27.24 -22.13 9.92
CA SER A 10 25.82 -21.83 10.07
C SER A 10 25.48 -20.71 9.07
N GLY A 11 25.27 -21.10 7.82
CA GLY A 11 24.64 -20.23 6.83
C GLY A 11 23.15 -20.16 7.09
N THR A 12 22.73 -19.44 8.14
CA THR A 12 21.32 -19.09 8.30
C THR A 12 21.01 -18.03 7.25
N CYS A 13 20.58 -18.47 6.07
CA CYS A 13 19.94 -17.60 5.09
C CYS A 13 18.70 -17.01 5.77
N LEU A 14 18.84 -15.79 6.32
CA LEU A 14 17.70 -15.00 6.74
C LEU A 14 16.95 -14.65 5.45
N ILE A 15 15.96 -15.48 5.12
CA ILE A 15 14.92 -15.11 4.16
C ILE A 15 14.28 -13.87 4.76
N ILE A 16 14.65 -12.71 4.22
CA ILE A 16 14.06 -11.44 4.59
C ILE A 16 12.59 -11.57 4.20
N LEU A 17 11.73 -11.76 5.21
CA LEU A 17 10.29 -11.64 5.09
C LEU A 17 9.99 -10.15 4.83
N CYS A 18 10.25 -9.73 3.60
CA CYS A 18 9.90 -8.42 3.09
C CYS A 18 8.39 -8.39 2.85
N SER A 19 7.62 -8.17 3.91
CA SER A 19 6.23 -7.78 3.77
C SER A 19 6.21 -6.32 3.29
N SER A 20 5.74 -6.08 2.06
CA SER A 20 4.92 -4.88 1.83
C SER A 20 3.53 -5.15 2.44
N TRP A 21 2.60 -4.19 2.42
CA TRP A 21 1.59 -4.04 3.47
C TRP A 21 0.99 -5.31 4.01
N GLY A 22 0.82 -5.33 5.34
CA GLY A 22 -0.11 -6.24 5.97
C GLY A 22 -1.37 -6.31 5.11
N PHE A 23 -1.65 -7.50 4.58
CA PHE A 23 -2.59 -7.68 3.46
C PHE A 23 -3.95 -7.01 3.71
N PHE A 24 -4.34 -6.95 4.98
CA PHE A 24 -5.49 -6.22 5.49
C PHE A 24 -5.71 -4.84 4.85
N ALA A 25 -4.68 -3.98 4.85
CA ALA A 25 -4.83 -2.60 4.44
C ALA A 25 -4.98 -2.46 2.93
N HIS A 26 -4.21 -3.21 2.12
CA HIS A 26 -4.38 -3.24 0.67
C HIS A 26 -5.78 -3.70 0.25
N TYR A 27 -6.26 -4.79 0.85
CA TYR A 27 -7.62 -5.29 0.64
C TYR A 27 -8.65 -4.21 0.92
N ARG A 28 -8.51 -3.54 2.07
CA ARG A 28 -9.44 -2.49 2.48
C ARG A 28 -9.41 -1.28 1.56
N ILE A 29 -8.22 -0.79 1.23
CA ILE A 29 -8.03 0.40 0.39
C ILE A 29 -8.64 0.16 -1.00
N ASN A 30 -8.32 -0.96 -1.64
CA ASN A 30 -8.82 -1.28 -2.98
C ASN A 30 -10.34 -1.48 -2.98
N ARG A 31 -10.87 -2.20 -1.99
CA ARG A 31 -12.31 -2.41 -1.85
C ARG A 31 -13.06 -1.08 -1.71
N LEU A 32 -12.63 -0.23 -0.77
CA LEU A 32 -13.32 1.01 -0.49
C LEU A 32 -13.14 2.06 -1.59
N ALA A 33 -12.05 2.00 -2.36
CA ALA A 33 -11.86 2.86 -3.53
C ALA A 33 -12.97 2.69 -4.57
N VAL A 34 -13.58 1.50 -4.70
CA VAL A 34 -14.74 1.27 -5.58
C VAL A 34 -15.92 2.19 -5.26
N PHE A 35 -16.14 2.51 -3.98
CA PHE A 35 -17.23 3.39 -3.55
C PHE A 35 -16.99 4.88 -3.81
N THR A 36 -15.79 5.24 -4.27
CA THR A 36 -15.47 6.63 -4.67
C THR A 36 -15.82 6.92 -6.13
N LEU A 37 -16.05 5.86 -6.93
CA LEU A 37 -16.19 5.95 -8.39
C LEU A 37 -17.55 6.55 -8.82
N PRO A 38 -17.60 7.25 -9.97
CA PRO A 38 -18.86 7.78 -10.50
C PRO A 38 -19.80 6.66 -10.96
N LYS A 39 -21.10 6.97 -11.09
CA LYS A 39 -22.16 6.01 -11.49
C LYS A 39 -21.80 5.21 -12.75
N ALA A 40 -21.19 5.86 -13.74
CA ALA A 40 -20.79 5.25 -15.01
C ALA A 40 -19.74 4.13 -14.86
N MET A 41 -18.94 4.15 -13.79
CA MET A 41 -17.95 3.11 -13.50
C MET A 41 -18.38 2.17 -12.38
N ALA A 42 -19.17 2.67 -11.44
CA ALA A 42 -19.50 1.97 -10.19
C ALA A 42 -20.17 0.61 -10.44
N GLY A 43 -20.99 0.48 -11.48
CA GLY A 43 -21.63 -0.80 -11.85
C GLY A 43 -20.59 -1.90 -12.10
N PHE A 44 -19.68 -1.68 -13.03
CA PHE A 44 -18.60 -2.62 -13.37
C PHE A 44 -17.72 -2.97 -12.16
N TYR A 45 -17.25 -1.97 -11.42
CA TYR A 45 -16.35 -2.21 -10.30
C TYR A 45 -17.03 -2.89 -9.10
N LYS A 46 -18.32 -2.63 -8.84
CA LYS A 46 -19.08 -3.33 -7.79
C LYS A 46 -19.30 -4.79 -8.14
N ASN A 47 -19.62 -5.09 -9.39
CA ASN A 47 -19.76 -6.49 -9.85
C ASN A 47 -18.44 -7.27 -9.74
N ASN A 48 -17.30 -6.59 -9.83
CA ASN A 48 -15.97 -7.22 -9.75
C ASN A 48 -15.22 -6.92 -8.43
N ILE A 49 -15.91 -6.41 -7.41
CA ILE A 49 -15.26 -5.91 -6.18
C ILE A 49 -14.54 -7.02 -5.41
N GLY A 50 -15.04 -8.25 -5.47
CA GLY A 50 -14.38 -9.43 -4.90
C GLY A 50 -13.01 -9.67 -5.52
N PHE A 51 -12.93 -9.65 -6.86
CA PHE A 51 -11.67 -9.77 -7.59
C PHE A 51 -10.69 -8.64 -7.24
N ILE A 52 -11.15 -7.39 -7.32
CA ILE A 52 -10.32 -6.21 -7.01
C ILE A 52 -9.76 -6.29 -5.59
N THR A 53 -10.58 -6.76 -4.65
CA THR A 53 -10.15 -6.95 -3.27
C THR A 53 -9.11 -8.07 -3.19
N GLN A 54 -9.44 -9.30 -3.60
CA GLN A 54 -8.53 -10.46 -3.48
C GLN A 54 -7.18 -10.26 -4.19
N HIS A 55 -7.17 -9.53 -5.30
CA HIS A 55 -5.96 -9.28 -6.07
C HIS A 55 -5.16 -8.05 -5.62
N ALA A 56 -5.61 -7.30 -4.62
CA ALA A 56 -4.92 -6.11 -4.10
C ALA A 56 -3.51 -6.40 -3.51
N VAL A 57 -3.17 -7.66 -3.28
CA VAL A 57 -1.85 -8.10 -2.76
C VAL A 57 -1.06 -8.91 -3.80
N SER A 58 -1.52 -8.96 -5.05
CA SER A 58 -0.88 -9.78 -6.09
C SER A 58 0.52 -9.29 -6.44
N ALA A 59 0.77 -7.98 -6.36
CA ALA A 59 2.10 -7.39 -6.56
C ALA A 59 3.11 -7.95 -5.54
N ASP A 60 2.77 -7.94 -4.25
CA ASP A 60 3.60 -8.58 -3.21
C ASP A 60 3.89 -10.05 -3.49
N LYS A 61 2.86 -10.80 -3.87
CA LYS A 61 3.00 -12.22 -4.19
C LYS A 61 3.90 -12.45 -5.41
N ARG A 62 3.98 -11.48 -6.33
CA ARG A 62 4.82 -11.56 -7.53
C ARG A 62 6.31 -11.54 -7.17
N ARG A 63 6.71 -10.93 -6.05
CA ARG A 63 8.11 -10.89 -5.58
C ARG A 63 8.73 -12.27 -5.35
N TYR A 64 7.91 -13.29 -5.12
CA TYR A 64 8.39 -14.68 -4.97
C TYR A 64 8.80 -15.34 -6.30
N VAL A 65 8.41 -14.75 -7.44
CA VAL A 65 8.63 -15.31 -8.77
C VAL A 65 9.27 -14.32 -9.76
N ASP A 66 9.27 -13.02 -9.44
CA ASP A 66 9.89 -11.95 -10.24
C ASP A 66 10.84 -11.13 -9.36
N SER A 67 12.14 -11.33 -9.55
CA SER A 67 13.18 -10.58 -8.81
C SER A 67 13.17 -9.06 -9.09
N LEU A 68 12.58 -8.64 -10.21
CA LEU A 68 12.47 -7.23 -10.60
C LEU A 68 11.25 -6.53 -9.98
N GLU A 69 10.40 -7.27 -9.26
CA GLU A 69 9.21 -6.70 -8.63
C GLU A 69 9.55 -5.88 -7.39
N ALA A 70 10.50 -6.33 -6.56
CA ALA A 70 10.74 -5.73 -5.24
C ALA A 70 10.97 -4.21 -5.27
N PRO A 71 11.78 -3.64 -6.19
CA PRO A 71 11.95 -2.19 -6.33
C PRO A 71 10.67 -1.39 -6.57
N ARG A 72 9.64 -2.02 -7.13
CA ARG A 72 8.41 -1.33 -7.54
C ARG A 72 7.54 -0.88 -6.38
N HIS A 73 7.81 -1.39 -5.18
CA HIS A 73 7.04 -1.14 -3.96
C HIS A 73 7.56 0.02 -3.11
N PHE A 74 8.75 0.56 -3.39
CA PHE A 74 9.35 1.58 -2.54
C PHE A 74 10.07 2.65 -3.36
N PHE A 75 10.52 3.70 -2.68
CA PHE A 75 11.43 4.70 -3.22
C PHE A 75 12.20 5.33 -2.06
N ASP A 76 13.39 4.80 -1.78
CA ASP A 76 14.29 5.21 -0.69
C ASP A 76 14.81 6.64 -0.92
N ALA A 77 13.93 7.62 -0.69
CA ALA A 77 14.14 8.98 -1.12
C ALA A 77 15.35 9.60 -0.43
N ASP A 78 15.56 9.29 0.86
CA ASP A 78 16.70 9.76 1.65
C ASP A 78 18.07 9.34 1.11
N HIS A 79 18.15 8.32 0.26
CA HIS A 79 19.36 7.98 -0.48
C HIS A 79 19.85 9.15 -1.36
N TYR A 80 18.92 9.90 -1.95
CA TYR A 80 19.21 10.99 -2.90
C TYR A 80 19.49 12.34 -2.23
N GLY A 81 19.78 12.33 -0.92
CA GLY A 81 20.21 13.48 -0.14
C GLY A 81 19.12 14.12 0.71
N LYS A 82 19.43 15.27 1.30
CA LYS A 82 18.58 15.93 2.32
C LYS A 82 17.26 16.51 1.78
N LYS A 83 17.20 16.82 0.48
CA LYS A 83 16.01 17.37 -0.20
C LYS A 83 15.69 16.56 -1.45
N PRO A 84 15.36 15.27 -1.31
CA PRO A 84 15.40 14.35 -2.44
C PRO A 84 14.34 14.67 -3.50
N PHE A 85 13.14 15.08 -3.10
CA PHE A 85 12.08 15.50 -4.02
C PHE A 85 12.33 16.84 -4.74
N ALA A 86 13.34 17.61 -4.33
CA ALA A 86 13.80 18.79 -5.07
C ALA A 86 14.95 18.44 -6.02
N ALA A 87 15.74 17.43 -5.68
CA ALA A 87 16.90 17.00 -6.44
C ALA A 87 16.57 15.95 -7.52
N MET A 88 15.56 15.11 -7.29
CA MET A 88 15.16 14.02 -8.18
C MET A 88 14.35 14.53 -9.36
N PRO A 89 14.85 14.39 -10.60
CA PRO A 89 14.03 14.62 -11.80
C PRO A 89 12.86 13.64 -11.81
N GLN A 90 11.65 14.11 -12.13
CA GLN A 90 10.49 13.23 -12.12
C GLN A 90 10.43 12.32 -13.33
N LYS A 91 10.84 12.79 -14.52
CA LYS A 91 10.82 11.96 -15.73
C LYS A 91 11.90 10.88 -15.61
N TRP A 92 11.54 9.65 -15.96
CA TRP A 92 12.45 8.51 -15.87
C TRP A 92 13.77 8.76 -16.60
N ALA A 93 13.72 9.21 -17.86
CA ALA A 93 14.92 9.46 -18.66
C ALA A 93 15.88 10.43 -17.98
N ASP A 94 15.37 11.53 -17.41
CA ASP A 94 16.18 12.53 -16.72
C ASP A 94 16.75 11.97 -15.39
N ALA A 95 15.94 11.19 -14.67
CA ALA A 95 16.36 10.53 -13.43
C ALA A 95 17.46 9.50 -13.70
N ALA A 96 17.30 8.65 -14.72
CA ALA A 96 18.27 7.63 -15.10
C ALA A 96 19.54 8.25 -15.68
N ALA A 97 19.45 9.36 -16.43
CA ALA A 97 20.63 10.09 -16.88
C ALA A 97 21.44 10.66 -15.70
N LYS A 98 20.75 11.10 -14.63
CA LYS A 98 21.39 11.67 -13.44
C LYS A 98 21.94 10.62 -12.48
N TYR A 99 21.22 9.51 -12.28
CA TYR A 99 21.52 8.54 -11.22
C TYR A 99 21.82 7.12 -11.71
N SER A 100 21.71 6.82 -13.01
CA SER A 100 21.68 5.47 -13.62
C SER A 100 20.41 4.67 -13.31
N ALA A 101 19.98 3.83 -14.26
CA ALA A 101 18.82 2.95 -14.09
C ALA A 101 19.03 1.94 -12.95
N ASP A 102 20.21 1.31 -12.89
CA ASP A 102 20.55 0.32 -11.86
C ASP A 102 20.45 0.90 -10.44
N THR A 103 20.82 2.17 -10.25
CA THR A 103 20.68 2.83 -8.96
C THR A 103 19.21 3.12 -8.64
N LEU A 104 18.43 3.59 -9.61
CA LEU A 104 16.99 3.78 -9.42
C LEU A 104 16.29 2.47 -9.06
N ASP A 105 16.60 1.37 -9.75
CA ASP A 105 16.06 0.05 -9.45
C ASP A 105 16.52 -0.44 -8.07
N LYS A 106 17.75 -0.18 -7.67
CA LYS A 106 18.23 -0.56 -6.33
C LYS A 106 17.52 0.18 -5.21
N TYR A 107 17.24 1.47 -5.38
CA TYR A 107 16.66 2.35 -4.36
C TYR A 107 15.16 2.63 -4.58
N GLY A 108 14.52 1.83 -5.42
CA GLY A 108 13.08 1.78 -5.57
C GLY A 108 12.52 2.73 -6.64
N THR A 109 11.40 2.32 -7.22
CA THR A 109 10.81 2.94 -8.41
C THR A 109 9.31 3.20 -8.32
N VAL A 110 8.70 3.11 -7.11
CA VAL A 110 7.25 3.21 -6.92
C VAL A 110 6.54 4.38 -7.65
N PRO A 111 7.05 5.64 -7.69
CA PRO A 111 6.34 6.70 -8.43
C PRO A 111 6.27 6.45 -9.94
N TRP A 112 7.30 5.86 -10.53
CA TRP A 112 7.31 5.50 -11.96
C TRP A 112 6.48 4.25 -12.24
N THR A 113 6.49 3.28 -11.32
CA THR A 113 5.60 2.10 -11.39
C THR A 113 4.13 2.53 -11.41
N ILE A 114 3.73 3.49 -10.56
CA ILE A 114 2.36 4.04 -10.58
C ILE A 114 2.03 4.62 -11.95
N GLN A 115 2.91 5.43 -12.54
CA GLN A 115 2.70 5.99 -13.89
C GLN A 115 2.57 4.89 -14.95
N TYR A 116 3.46 3.89 -14.91
CA TYR A 116 3.43 2.78 -15.85
C TYR A 116 2.10 2.00 -15.78
N GLN A 117 1.67 1.65 -14.56
CA GLN A 117 0.42 0.92 -14.32
C GLN A 117 -0.80 1.76 -14.67
N TYR A 118 -0.76 3.07 -14.46
CA TYR A 118 -1.79 4.00 -14.91
C TYR A 118 -1.99 3.94 -16.43
N TYR A 119 -0.93 4.11 -17.23
CA TYR A 119 -1.09 4.05 -18.68
C TYR A 119 -1.40 2.64 -19.19
N LYS A 120 -0.99 1.60 -18.47
CA LYS A 120 -1.44 0.23 -18.74
C LYS A 120 -2.95 0.10 -18.54
N LEU A 121 -3.51 0.72 -17.50
CA LEU A 121 -4.95 0.72 -17.25
C LEU A 121 -5.71 1.53 -18.31
N VAL A 122 -5.18 2.68 -18.74
CA VAL A 122 -5.74 3.45 -19.88
C VAL A 122 -5.83 2.57 -21.13
N ARG A 123 -4.75 1.84 -21.47
CA ARG A 123 -4.76 0.91 -22.62
C ARG A 123 -5.78 -0.22 -22.45
N ALA A 124 -5.88 -0.79 -21.26
CA ALA A 124 -6.85 -1.85 -20.97
C ALA A 124 -8.30 -1.37 -21.16
N PHE A 125 -8.62 -0.14 -20.72
CA PHE A 125 -9.92 0.47 -20.95
C PHE A 125 -10.19 0.70 -22.44
N LYS A 126 -9.24 1.26 -23.19
CA LYS A 126 -9.38 1.46 -24.65
C LYS A 126 -9.60 0.14 -25.40
N ALA A 127 -8.94 -0.92 -24.96
CA ALA A 127 -9.06 -2.25 -25.55
C ALA A 127 -10.32 -3.00 -25.13
N HIS A 128 -11.11 -2.47 -24.18
CA HIS A 128 -12.26 -3.16 -23.58
C HIS A 128 -11.90 -4.53 -22.98
N ASP A 129 -10.66 -4.69 -22.51
CA ASP A 129 -10.17 -5.95 -21.94
C ASP A 129 -10.48 -5.99 -20.44
N THR A 130 -11.60 -6.65 -20.09
CA THR A 130 -12.06 -6.82 -18.71
C THR A 130 -10.98 -7.39 -17.80
N THR A 131 -10.26 -8.43 -18.24
CA THR A 131 -9.24 -9.09 -17.42
C THR A 131 -8.05 -8.16 -17.17
N ALA A 132 -7.60 -7.43 -18.19
CA ALA A 132 -6.53 -6.45 -18.04
C ALA A 132 -6.95 -5.24 -17.18
N ILE A 133 -8.20 -4.77 -17.30
CA ILE A 133 -8.74 -3.69 -16.46
C ILE A 133 -8.69 -4.09 -15.00
N LEU A 134 -9.21 -5.28 -14.65
CA LEU A 134 -9.29 -5.74 -13.27
C LEU A 134 -7.91 -5.97 -12.66
N ASN A 135 -7.03 -6.71 -13.35
CA ASN A 135 -5.67 -6.96 -12.87
C ASN A 135 -4.85 -5.69 -12.74
N THR A 136 -4.94 -4.78 -13.71
CA THR A 136 -4.16 -3.54 -13.67
C THR A 136 -4.72 -2.58 -12.62
N SER A 137 -6.04 -2.52 -12.43
CA SER A 137 -6.66 -1.73 -11.35
C SER A 137 -6.18 -2.17 -9.97
N ALA A 138 -6.20 -3.47 -9.68
CA ALA A 138 -5.77 -4.01 -8.38
C ALA A 138 -4.27 -3.76 -8.13
N ASN A 139 -3.41 -4.01 -9.13
CA ASN A 139 -1.97 -3.75 -8.99
C ASN A 139 -1.66 -2.25 -8.89
N LEU A 140 -2.33 -1.40 -9.67
CA LEU A 140 -2.17 0.05 -9.54
C LEU A 140 -2.59 0.52 -8.14
N GLY A 141 -3.71 -0.01 -7.62
CA GLY A 141 -4.17 0.29 -6.27
C GLY A 141 -3.18 -0.14 -5.18
N HIS A 142 -2.44 -1.23 -5.41
CA HIS A 142 -1.36 -1.68 -4.54
C HIS A 142 -0.21 -0.67 -4.46
N TYR A 143 0.42 -0.32 -5.59
CA TYR A 143 1.57 0.60 -5.58
C TYR A 143 1.19 2.03 -5.14
N ILE A 144 -0.04 2.48 -5.42
CA ILE A 144 -0.54 3.74 -4.86
C ILE A 144 -0.66 3.65 -3.35
N ALA A 145 -1.13 2.52 -2.80
CA ALA A 145 -1.10 2.31 -1.37
C ALA A 145 0.35 2.41 -0.87
N ASP A 146 1.31 1.62 -1.37
CA ASP A 146 2.74 1.70 -1.02
C ASP A 146 3.31 3.12 -0.91
N ALA A 147 3.05 3.98 -1.90
CA ALA A 147 3.50 5.37 -1.86
C ALA A 147 2.93 6.21 -0.69
N HIS A 148 1.85 5.76 -0.04
CA HIS A 148 1.28 6.34 1.18
C HIS A 148 1.92 5.80 2.49
N VAL A 149 2.82 4.81 2.45
CA VAL A 149 3.57 4.38 3.64
C VAL A 149 4.81 5.25 3.78
N PRO A 150 4.99 6.01 4.88
CA PRO A 150 6.22 6.76 5.10
C PRO A 150 7.47 5.87 5.05
N LEU A 151 7.40 4.69 5.66
CA LEU A 151 8.50 3.73 5.75
C LEU A 151 8.89 3.10 4.41
N HIS A 152 8.05 3.15 3.37
CA HIS A 152 8.44 2.74 2.01
C HIS A 152 9.25 3.81 1.28
N LEU A 153 9.51 4.95 1.92
CA LEU A 153 10.21 6.08 1.31
C LEU A 153 11.56 6.40 1.96
N THR A 154 12.11 5.47 2.72
CA THR A 154 13.35 5.67 3.47
C THR A 154 14.16 4.38 3.52
N GLN A 155 15.48 4.52 3.41
CA GLN A 155 16.41 3.42 3.65
C GLN A 155 16.26 2.83 5.06
N ASN A 156 15.73 3.59 6.04
CA ASN A 156 15.45 3.12 7.39
C ASN A 156 14.05 2.50 7.55
N TYR A 157 13.55 1.84 6.50
CA TYR A 157 12.18 1.32 6.40
C TYR A 157 11.75 0.47 7.61
N ASN A 158 12.64 -0.35 8.15
CA ASN A 158 12.35 -1.19 9.31
C ASN A 158 12.98 -0.67 10.60
N GLY A 159 13.48 0.57 10.63
CA GLY A 159 14.16 1.10 11.82
C GLY A 159 15.56 0.49 12.05
N GLN A 160 16.09 -0.24 11.07
CA GLN A 160 17.35 -0.97 11.16
C GLN A 160 18.58 -0.07 11.28
N LEU A 161 18.48 1.18 10.82
CA LEU A 161 19.55 2.19 10.96
C LEU A 161 19.43 3.00 12.26
N SER A 162 18.41 2.73 13.07
CA SER A 162 18.03 3.60 14.19
C SER A 162 17.65 2.83 15.47
N ASN A 163 17.92 1.52 15.51
CA ASN A 163 17.60 0.58 16.60
C ASN A 163 16.09 0.48 16.91
N GLN A 164 15.27 0.44 15.86
CA GLN A 164 13.81 0.35 15.94
C GLN A 164 13.28 -0.82 15.07
N THR A 165 14.08 -1.88 14.92
CA THR A 165 13.74 -3.06 14.11
C THR A 165 12.34 -3.58 14.44
N GLY A 166 11.49 -3.69 13.41
CA GLY A 166 10.11 -4.12 13.53
C GLY A 166 9.08 -2.99 13.47
N ILE A 167 9.50 -1.72 13.43
CA ILE A 167 8.57 -0.58 13.31
C ILE A 167 7.74 -0.62 12.01
N HIS A 168 8.27 -1.25 10.95
CA HIS A 168 7.54 -1.45 9.70
C HIS A 168 6.29 -2.29 9.92
N ALA A 169 6.45 -3.49 10.48
CA ALA A 169 5.33 -4.38 10.80
C ALA A 169 4.36 -3.78 11.82
N LEU A 170 4.86 -3.01 12.79
CA LEU A 170 4.02 -2.25 13.72
C LEU A 170 3.09 -1.28 12.99
N TRP A 171 3.66 -0.44 12.13
CA TRP A 171 2.93 0.63 11.45
C TRP A 171 1.95 0.08 10.41
N GLU A 172 2.39 -0.91 9.64
CA GLU A 172 1.73 -1.34 8.41
C GLU A 172 0.80 -2.55 8.57
N SER A 173 1.06 -3.40 9.56
CA SER A 173 0.27 -4.62 9.80
C SER A 173 -0.48 -4.52 11.12
N ARG A 174 0.26 -4.41 12.23
CA ARG A 174 -0.32 -4.58 13.57
C ARG A 174 -1.35 -3.50 13.89
N ILE A 175 -1.04 -2.24 13.60
CA ILE A 175 -1.96 -1.12 13.84
C ILE A 175 -3.22 -1.20 12.96
N PRO A 176 -3.12 -1.35 11.63
CA PRO A 176 -4.30 -1.52 10.79
C PRO A 176 -5.18 -2.70 11.20
N GLU A 177 -4.61 -3.86 11.53
CA GLU A 177 -5.38 -5.02 11.96
C GLU A 177 -6.14 -4.78 13.27
N LEU A 178 -5.53 -4.09 14.23
CA LEU A 178 -6.16 -3.78 15.52
C LEU A 178 -7.22 -2.67 15.43
N SER A 179 -6.91 -1.59 14.71
CA SER A 179 -7.70 -0.36 14.74
C SER A 179 -8.51 -0.10 13.47
N GLY A 180 -8.19 -0.76 12.36
CA GLY A 180 -8.75 -0.46 11.05
C GLY A 180 -10.25 -0.72 10.93
N ASN A 181 -10.85 -1.53 11.81
CA ASN A 181 -12.31 -1.69 11.86
C ASN A 181 -13.03 -0.50 12.54
N ARG A 182 -12.28 0.38 13.24
CA ARG A 182 -12.81 1.55 13.97
C ARG A 182 -12.61 2.88 13.25
N TYR A 183 -11.83 2.88 12.17
CA TYR A 183 -11.54 4.09 11.40
C TYR A 183 -12.75 4.59 10.62
N ASN A 184 -12.81 5.91 10.41
CA ASN A 184 -13.71 6.53 9.48
C ASN A 184 -13.08 6.52 8.08
N TYR A 185 -13.68 5.82 7.12
CA TYR A 185 -13.14 5.74 5.75
C TYR A 185 -13.84 6.61 4.72
N PHE A 186 -14.83 7.42 5.09
CA PHE A 186 -15.54 8.23 4.10
C PHE A 186 -14.64 9.33 3.54
N VAL A 187 -14.28 9.25 2.26
CA VAL A 187 -13.36 10.20 1.60
C VAL A 187 -13.99 10.97 0.43
N GLY A 188 -15.28 10.77 0.17
CA GLY A 188 -15.98 11.42 -0.94
C GLY A 188 -15.75 10.73 -2.27
N LYS A 189 -15.76 11.52 -3.35
CA LYS A 189 -15.71 11.05 -4.75
C LYS A 189 -14.30 11.17 -5.33
N ALA A 190 -13.97 10.25 -6.23
CA ALA A 190 -12.77 10.31 -7.05
C ALA A 190 -12.68 11.64 -7.83
N ARG A 191 -11.47 12.16 -7.99
CA ARG A 191 -11.20 13.37 -8.78
C ARG A 191 -10.30 13.05 -9.97
N TYR A 192 -10.36 13.88 -11.00
CA TYR A 192 -9.46 13.75 -12.14
C TYR A 192 -8.02 14.13 -11.74
N ILE A 193 -7.05 13.41 -12.28
CA ILE A 193 -5.61 13.59 -12.12
C ILE A 193 -5.06 13.86 -13.53
N GLU A 194 -4.66 15.10 -13.76
CA GLU A 194 -4.13 15.55 -15.05
C GLU A 194 -2.75 14.98 -15.37
N ASN A 195 -1.89 14.87 -14.36
CA ASN A 195 -0.55 14.32 -14.52
C ASN A 195 -0.29 13.20 -13.50
N PRO A 196 -0.40 11.93 -13.91
CA PRO A 196 -0.28 10.77 -13.01
C PRO A 196 1.10 10.67 -12.35
N LEU A 197 2.18 11.04 -13.06
CA LEU A 197 3.54 11.01 -12.53
C LEU A 197 3.76 12.09 -11.47
N ALA A 198 3.33 13.32 -11.76
CA ALA A 198 3.44 14.42 -10.82
C ALA A 198 2.62 14.15 -9.53
N GLU A 199 1.43 13.55 -9.68
CA GLU A 199 0.61 13.17 -8.52
C GLU A 199 1.27 12.02 -7.71
N ALA A 200 1.87 11.02 -8.37
CA ALA A 200 2.62 9.96 -7.70
C ALA A 200 3.81 10.51 -6.89
N PHE A 201 4.60 11.42 -7.46
CA PHE A 201 5.69 12.10 -6.75
C PHE A 201 5.19 12.99 -5.61
N LYS A 202 4.04 13.65 -5.78
CA LYS A 202 3.41 14.46 -4.73
C LYS A 202 2.98 13.59 -3.55
N ILE A 203 2.38 12.42 -3.79
CA ILE A 203 2.03 11.44 -2.77
C ILE A 203 3.29 11.01 -2.01
N CYS A 204 4.33 10.56 -2.74
CA CYS A 204 5.59 10.14 -2.14
C CYS A 204 6.20 11.26 -1.27
N ARG A 205 6.28 12.48 -1.80
CA ARG A 205 6.79 13.63 -1.06
C ARG A 205 6.00 13.92 0.21
N PHE A 206 4.69 13.78 0.19
CA PHE A 206 3.84 14.01 1.36
C PHE A 206 4.04 12.93 2.43
N SER A 207 4.08 11.66 2.03
CA SER A 207 4.33 10.53 2.93
C SER A 207 5.72 10.57 3.53
N PHE A 208 6.75 10.91 2.74
CA PHE A 208 8.13 11.01 3.19
C PHE A 208 8.32 12.04 4.32
N LYS A 209 7.57 13.16 4.27
CA LYS A 209 7.57 14.17 5.34
C LYS A 209 7.13 13.63 6.71
N SER A 210 6.54 12.44 6.76
CA SER A 210 6.11 11.80 8.00
C SER A 210 7.10 10.75 8.54
N VAL A 211 8.18 10.44 7.80
CA VAL A 211 9.20 9.45 8.22
C VAL A 211 9.83 9.83 9.55
N ASP A 212 10.21 11.09 9.72
CA ASP A 212 10.79 11.60 10.96
C ASP A 212 9.83 11.42 12.15
N THR A 213 8.54 11.67 11.92
CA THR A 213 7.49 11.60 12.94
C THR A 213 7.24 10.16 13.36
N VAL A 214 7.18 9.24 12.39
CA VAL A 214 7.07 7.79 12.63
C VAL A 214 8.23 7.30 13.49
N LEU A 215 9.47 7.52 13.04
CA LEU A 215 10.66 7.04 13.76
C LEU A 215 10.84 7.73 15.12
N ARG A 216 10.66 9.04 15.20
CA ARG A 216 10.86 9.80 16.45
C ARG A 216 9.84 9.43 17.51
N PHE A 217 8.57 9.26 17.15
CA PHE A 217 7.54 8.96 18.13
C PHE A 217 7.60 7.53 18.66
N GLU A 218 7.96 6.53 17.83
CA GLU A 218 8.19 5.18 18.37
C GLU A 218 9.37 5.21 19.34
N ARG A 219 10.47 5.90 19.00
CA ARG A 219 11.62 6.04 19.90
C ARG A 219 11.27 6.70 21.23
N LEU A 220 10.48 7.79 21.19
CA LEU A 220 10.04 8.48 22.39
C LEU A 220 9.14 7.58 23.24
N LEU A 221 8.18 6.89 22.63
CA LEU A 221 7.32 5.95 23.32
C LEU A 221 8.14 4.82 23.95
N ASN A 222 9.08 4.25 23.21
CA ASN A 222 9.93 3.15 23.66
C ASN A 222 10.77 3.50 24.89
N LYS A 223 11.12 4.78 25.09
CA LYS A 223 11.84 5.24 26.30
C LYS A 223 10.98 5.26 27.55
N THR A 224 9.67 5.46 27.40
CA THR A 224 8.75 5.68 28.53
C THR A 224 7.81 4.51 28.78
N PHE A 225 7.60 3.65 27.78
CA PHE A 225 6.69 2.52 27.88
C PHE A 225 7.35 1.36 28.66
N PRO A 226 6.65 0.70 29.61
CA PRO A 226 7.21 -0.44 30.34
C PRO A 226 7.68 -1.55 29.39
N ALA A 227 8.96 -1.91 29.46
CA ALA A 227 9.59 -2.82 28.49
C ALA A 227 8.94 -4.22 28.49
N ASP A 228 8.53 -4.69 29.65
CA ASP A 228 7.80 -5.95 29.88
C ASP A 228 6.39 -5.96 29.26
N LYS A 229 5.83 -4.78 28.95
CA LYS A 229 4.49 -4.62 28.35
C LYS A 229 4.51 -4.28 26.86
N LYS A 230 5.69 -4.05 26.28
CA LYS A 230 5.82 -3.66 24.85
C LYS A 230 5.26 -4.73 23.92
N TYR A 231 5.50 -6.00 24.25
CA TYR A 231 5.08 -7.14 23.44
C TYR A 231 4.04 -7.99 24.18
N SER A 232 3.23 -8.71 23.41
CA SER A 232 2.26 -9.69 23.91
C SER A 232 2.23 -10.91 23.00
N GLN A 233 1.77 -12.04 23.50
CA GLN A 233 1.51 -13.22 22.68
C GLN A 233 0.21 -13.03 21.89
N VAL A 234 0.29 -13.11 20.56
CA VAL A 234 -0.83 -12.87 19.65
C VAL A 234 -1.01 -14.09 18.74
N LEU A 235 -2.26 -14.48 18.52
CA LEU A 235 -2.60 -15.54 17.58
C LEU A 235 -2.64 -15.01 16.14
N HIS A 236 -1.64 -15.39 15.34
CA HIS A 236 -1.61 -15.14 13.90
C HIS A 236 -1.94 -16.44 13.16
N GLY A 237 -3.19 -16.54 12.69
CA GLY A 237 -3.72 -17.77 12.09
C GLY A 237 -3.80 -18.88 13.15
N LYS A 238 -2.98 -19.92 13.01
CA LYS A 238 -2.87 -21.03 13.98
C LYS A 238 -1.63 -20.96 14.88
N LYS A 239 -0.78 -19.92 14.74
CA LYS A 239 0.49 -19.80 15.46
C LYS A 239 0.43 -18.67 16.46
N MET A 240 0.93 -18.93 17.68
CA MET A 240 1.22 -17.89 18.66
C MET A 240 2.57 -17.25 18.32
N ILE A 241 2.60 -15.92 18.20
CA ILE A 241 3.81 -15.15 17.98
C ILE A 241 3.90 -14.03 19.01
N SER A 242 5.13 -13.59 19.33
CA SER A 242 5.35 -12.36 20.07
C SER A 242 5.25 -11.19 19.10
N ASP A 243 4.31 -10.28 19.34
CA ASP A 243 4.10 -9.06 18.54
C ASP A 243 3.82 -7.87 19.47
N TYR A 244 3.83 -6.64 18.94
CA TYR A 244 3.53 -5.43 19.69
C TYR A 244 2.16 -5.53 20.37
N SER A 245 2.13 -5.19 21.66
CA SER A 245 0.93 -5.23 22.47
C SER A 245 -0.09 -4.20 21.97
N GLU A 246 -1.38 -4.50 22.17
CA GLU A 246 -2.43 -3.55 21.81
C GLU A 246 -2.24 -2.20 22.54
N ALA A 247 -1.85 -2.23 23.82
CA ALA A 247 -1.55 -1.04 24.60
C ALA A 247 -0.43 -0.19 23.96
N TYR A 248 0.65 -0.81 23.50
CA TYR A 248 1.72 -0.11 22.79
C TYR A 248 1.23 0.50 21.47
N CYS A 249 0.47 -0.28 20.69
CA CYS A 249 -0.08 0.16 19.41
C CYS A 249 -1.04 1.36 19.56
N LEU A 250 -1.89 1.35 20.59
CA LEU A 250 -2.82 2.45 20.87
C LEU A 250 -2.09 3.70 21.37
N ALA A 251 -1.09 3.55 22.25
CA ALA A 251 -0.26 4.66 22.71
C ALA A 251 0.50 5.31 21.54
N TYR A 252 1.09 4.50 20.66
CA TYR A 252 1.79 4.98 19.48
C TYR A 252 0.86 5.68 18.48
N GLN A 253 -0.31 5.11 18.19
CA GLN A 253 -1.33 5.75 17.36
C GLN A 253 -1.77 7.12 17.90
N LYS A 254 -1.93 7.23 19.23
CA LYS A 254 -2.26 8.49 19.90
C LYS A 254 -1.17 9.54 19.66
N MET A 255 0.11 9.18 19.77
CA MET A 255 1.23 10.08 19.47
C MET A 255 1.25 10.50 17.99
N LEU A 256 0.97 9.58 17.08
CA LEU A 256 0.81 9.83 15.64
C LEU A 256 -0.45 10.63 15.27
N ARG A 257 -1.32 10.92 16.25
CA ARG A 257 -2.60 11.62 16.08
C ARG A 257 -3.49 10.98 15.01
N GLY A 258 -3.52 9.66 14.89
CA GLY A 258 -4.32 8.97 13.86
C GLY A 258 -3.72 9.01 12.44
N MET A 259 -2.39 9.11 12.31
CA MET A 259 -1.70 9.15 11.01
C MET A 259 -2.05 7.96 10.10
N VAL A 260 -2.11 6.74 10.65
CA VAL A 260 -2.38 5.53 9.85
C VAL A 260 -3.75 5.61 9.17
N GLU A 261 -4.79 6.01 9.92
CA GLU A 261 -6.12 6.28 9.36
C GLU A 261 -6.09 7.34 8.26
N ARG A 262 -5.39 8.46 8.49
CA ARG A 262 -5.27 9.53 7.48
C ARG A 262 -4.59 9.03 6.21
N GLN A 263 -3.52 8.22 6.31
CA GLN A 263 -2.83 7.67 5.16
C GLN A 263 -3.72 6.68 4.41
N MET A 264 -4.41 5.76 5.11
CA MET A 264 -5.35 4.83 4.45
C MET A 264 -6.48 5.57 3.73
N ARG A 265 -7.05 6.63 4.33
CA ARG A 265 -8.04 7.49 3.68
C ARG A 265 -7.48 8.17 2.43
N ALA A 266 -6.28 8.74 2.51
CA ALA A 266 -5.62 9.34 1.36
C ALA A 266 -5.36 8.31 0.24
N SER A 267 -4.98 7.08 0.59
CA SER A 267 -4.83 5.97 -0.35
C SER A 267 -6.14 5.64 -1.04
N ILE A 268 -7.25 5.46 -0.30
CA ILE A 268 -8.57 5.14 -0.87
C ILE A 268 -8.97 6.17 -1.93
N LEU A 269 -8.87 7.46 -1.59
CA LEU A 269 -9.23 8.54 -2.51
C LEU A 269 -8.31 8.57 -3.72
N SER A 270 -7.01 8.38 -3.52
CA SER A 270 -6.02 8.38 -4.60
C SER A 270 -6.26 7.23 -5.56
N VAL A 271 -6.43 5.99 -5.05
CA VAL A 271 -6.70 4.81 -5.88
C VAL A 271 -7.93 5.03 -6.76
N GLY A 272 -9.05 5.46 -6.18
CA GLY A 272 -10.25 5.78 -6.94
C GLY A 272 -10.05 6.88 -7.98
N SER A 273 -9.26 7.91 -7.63
CA SER A 273 -8.92 9.02 -8.53
C SER A 273 -8.05 8.58 -9.71
N PHE A 274 -7.06 7.70 -9.50
CA PHE A 274 -6.24 7.15 -10.58
C PHE A 274 -7.06 6.23 -11.51
N TRP A 275 -7.92 5.37 -10.97
CA TRP A 275 -8.83 4.55 -11.78
C TRP A 275 -9.78 5.41 -12.61
N TYR A 276 -10.43 6.39 -11.97
CA TYR A 276 -11.31 7.33 -12.64
C TYR A 276 -10.60 8.09 -13.76
N SER A 277 -9.42 8.62 -13.49
CA SER A 277 -8.66 9.38 -14.48
C SER A 277 -8.21 8.50 -15.65
N ALA A 278 -7.82 7.25 -15.40
CA ALA A 278 -7.45 6.32 -16.46
C ALA A 278 -8.64 5.98 -17.37
N TRP A 279 -9.85 5.88 -16.80
CA TRP A 279 -11.09 5.68 -17.57
C TRP A 279 -11.46 6.91 -18.40
N VAL A 280 -11.31 8.13 -17.84
CA VAL A 280 -11.51 9.39 -18.58
C VAL A 280 -10.54 9.48 -19.77
N ASP A 281 -9.25 9.24 -19.54
CA ASP A 281 -8.20 9.29 -20.57
C ASP A 281 -8.34 8.18 -21.63
N ALA A 282 -9.10 7.14 -21.31
CA ALA A 282 -9.46 6.09 -22.26
C ALA A 282 -10.65 6.45 -23.17
N GLY A 283 -11.25 7.65 -23.01
CA GLY A 283 -12.44 8.06 -23.76
C GLY A 283 -13.75 7.61 -23.12
N GLN A 284 -13.73 7.30 -21.82
CA GLN A 284 -14.92 6.95 -21.03
C GLN A 284 -15.74 5.78 -21.62
N PRO A 285 -15.14 4.62 -21.95
CA PRO A 285 -15.88 3.49 -22.49
C PRO A 285 -17.00 3.05 -21.56
N ASP A 286 -18.11 2.57 -22.13
CA ASP A 286 -19.27 2.09 -21.38
C ASP A 286 -18.95 0.77 -20.68
N LEU A 287 -18.56 0.84 -19.41
CA LEU A 287 -18.14 -0.33 -18.63
C LEU A 287 -19.30 -1.29 -18.33
N ASN A 288 -20.56 -0.87 -18.47
CA ASN A 288 -21.70 -1.77 -18.24
C ASN A 288 -21.74 -2.89 -19.29
N LYS A 289 -21.21 -2.63 -20.50
CA LYS A 289 -21.07 -3.64 -21.56
C LYS A 289 -20.00 -4.69 -21.26
N LEU A 290 -19.16 -4.45 -20.24
CA LEU A 290 -18.04 -5.32 -19.86
C LEU A 290 -18.36 -6.19 -18.63
N ILE A 291 -19.59 -6.13 -18.12
CA ILE A 291 -20.06 -6.96 -17.01
C ILE A 291 -20.40 -8.34 -17.58
N ALA A 292 -19.49 -9.30 -17.42
CA ALA A 292 -19.68 -10.66 -17.94
C ALA A 292 -20.76 -11.43 -17.14
N GLN A 293 -20.74 -11.30 -15.83
CA GLN A 293 -21.70 -11.95 -14.92
C GLN A 293 -22.09 -10.96 -13.83
N PRO A 294 -23.36 -10.50 -13.79
CA PRO A 294 -23.85 -9.71 -12.68
C PRO A 294 -23.79 -10.52 -11.38
N ILE A 295 -23.44 -9.84 -10.28
CA ILE A 295 -23.54 -10.42 -8.93
C ILE A 295 -25.00 -10.75 -8.61
N ASN A 296 -25.22 -11.73 -7.73
CA ASN A 296 -26.58 -12.12 -7.35
C ASN A 296 -27.26 -11.06 -6.47
N THR A 297 -28.58 -11.20 -6.27
CA THR A 297 -29.39 -10.24 -5.50
C THR A 297 -28.88 -10.05 -4.07
N ASP A 298 -28.46 -11.12 -3.39
CA ASP A 298 -27.97 -11.05 -2.01
C ASP A 298 -26.65 -10.28 -1.93
N GLU A 299 -25.72 -10.54 -2.85
CA GLU A 299 -24.47 -9.80 -2.98
C GLU A 299 -24.72 -8.32 -3.28
N GLN A 300 -25.68 -8.02 -4.17
CA GLN A 300 -26.07 -6.65 -4.47
C GLN A 300 -26.63 -5.92 -3.24
N HIS A 301 -27.51 -6.56 -2.48
CA HIS A 301 -28.06 -6.00 -1.24
C HIS A 301 -26.97 -5.79 -0.18
N ASN A 302 -26.03 -6.73 -0.06
CA ASN A 302 -24.88 -6.61 0.85
C ASN A 302 -23.97 -5.44 0.48
N LEU A 303 -23.67 -5.24 -0.81
CA LEU A 303 -22.87 -4.11 -1.27
C LEU A 303 -23.59 -2.76 -1.10
N GLN A 304 -24.91 -2.71 -1.28
CA GLN A 304 -25.68 -1.50 -1.00
C GLN A 304 -25.62 -1.13 0.48
N ARG A 305 -25.74 -2.12 1.38
CA ARG A 305 -25.59 -1.93 2.82
C ARG A 305 -24.18 -1.47 3.19
N GLU A 306 -23.16 -2.09 2.60
CA GLU A 306 -21.77 -1.70 2.80
C GLU A 306 -21.51 -0.26 2.33
N GLU A 307 -22.01 0.12 1.15
CA GLU A 307 -21.87 1.49 0.64
C GLU A 307 -22.60 2.51 1.53
N ALA A 308 -23.78 2.17 2.04
CA ALA A 308 -24.50 3.03 2.98
C ALA A 308 -23.69 3.24 4.27
N LEU A 309 -23.08 2.18 4.81
CA LEU A 309 -22.20 2.27 5.97
C LEU A 309 -20.95 3.10 5.67
N TYR A 310 -20.31 2.87 4.52
CA TYR A 310 -19.16 3.65 4.05
C TYR A 310 -19.48 5.15 4.02
N LYS A 311 -20.67 5.54 3.56
CA LYS A 311 -21.12 6.95 3.54
C LYS A 311 -21.30 7.55 4.94
N THR A 312 -21.51 6.73 5.96
CA THR A 312 -21.52 7.17 7.38
C THR A 312 -20.13 7.10 8.03
N GLY A 313 -19.09 6.76 7.26
CA GLY A 313 -17.73 6.57 7.73
C GLY A 313 -17.42 5.17 8.24
N LYS A 314 -18.41 4.30 8.45
CA LYS A 314 -18.22 2.95 8.98
C LYS A 314 -17.77 1.98 7.89
N CYS A 315 -16.96 0.98 8.24
CA CYS A 315 -16.62 -0.13 7.35
C CYS A 315 -16.87 -1.47 8.08
N THR A 316 -17.72 -2.31 7.50
CA THR A 316 -18.05 -3.63 8.06
C THR A 316 -17.42 -4.78 7.30
N TYR A 317 -16.74 -4.51 6.19
CA TYR A 317 -16.05 -5.56 5.45
C TYR A 317 -14.93 -6.14 6.30
N GLN A 318 -15.12 -7.35 6.81
CA GLN A 318 -14.06 -8.12 7.43
C GLN A 318 -13.23 -8.74 6.32
N VAL A 319 -11.91 -8.51 6.35
CA VAL A 319 -10.99 -9.28 5.53
C VAL A 319 -11.05 -10.70 6.07
N THR A 320 -11.69 -11.62 5.34
CA THR A 320 -11.62 -13.05 5.65
C THR A 320 -10.18 -13.49 5.47
N LYS A 321 -9.59 -14.04 6.55
CA LYS A 321 -8.22 -14.55 6.58
C LYS A 321 -8.06 -15.80 5.73
#